data_AF-A0A2N3Y2X4-F1
#
_entry.id   AF-A0A2N3Y2X4-F1
#
_cell.length_a   1.000
_cell.length_b   1.000
_cell.length_c   1.000
_cell.angle_alpha   90.00
_cell.angle_beta   90.00
_cell.angle_gamma   90.00
#
_symmetry.space_group_name_H-M   'P 1'
#
loop_
_entity.id
_entity.type
_entity.pdbx_description
1 polymer ?
#
loop_
_entity_poly.entity_id
_entity_poly.type
_entity_poly.pdbx_seq_one_letter_code
_entity_poly.pdbx_strand_id
1 'polypeptide(L)'
;MMPEFGATTWGRAWVRAIEPTGVSAPNPLLPKARTLARNKAVTLTPEPGRVIGNVATAGAVHHVRIDLPLWTVRDSAEAERLQAKALANHLGLAPGDLPDELEEDLRQHKIAIAVCLDEQQADCDCRSQRRPCIHILATLYTLAQLIDERPALAIDLRSPTAERAEPPDPDWIPLTELDAQRFYGD
;
A
#
# COMPACT_ATOMS: atom_id res chain seq x y z
N MET A 1 -14.51 -4.00 22.81
CA MET A 1 -14.86 -4.24 21.40
C MET A 1 -13.70 -3.72 20.57
N MET A 2 -13.06 -4.58 19.77
CA MET A 2 -11.98 -4.13 18.88
C MET A 2 -12.56 -3.20 17.81
N PRO A 3 -11.83 -2.16 17.38
CA PRO A 3 -12.30 -1.29 16.31
C PRO A 3 -12.46 -2.12 15.03
N GLU A 4 -13.48 -1.80 14.25
CA GLU A 4 -13.80 -2.51 13.00
C GLU A 4 -12.75 -2.31 11.91
N PHE A 5 -12.10 -1.14 11.91
CA PHE A 5 -10.98 -0.79 11.05
C PHE A 5 -9.83 -0.31 11.94
N GLY A 6 -8.61 -0.70 11.62
CA GLY A 6 -7.45 -0.45 12.46
C GLY A 6 -7.49 -1.29 13.73
N ALA A 7 -7.74 -2.59 13.60
CA ALA A 7 -7.64 -3.55 14.68
C ALA A 7 -6.18 -3.75 15.15
N THR A 8 -5.23 -3.74 14.21
CA THR A 8 -3.78 -3.86 14.42
C THR A 8 -3.10 -2.49 14.40
N THR A 9 -1.82 -2.41 14.80
CA THR A 9 -1.03 -1.17 14.68
C THR A 9 -0.94 -0.72 13.22
N TRP A 10 -0.75 -1.67 12.31
CA TRP A 10 -0.68 -1.51 10.86
C TRP A 10 -1.95 -0.87 10.27
N GLY A 11 -3.13 -1.45 10.51
CA GLY A 11 -4.38 -0.86 10.01
C GLY A 11 -4.70 0.47 10.69
N ARG A 12 -4.33 0.65 11.98
CA ARG A 12 -4.47 1.93 12.69
C ARG A 12 -3.70 3.06 12.02
N ALA A 13 -2.50 2.80 11.52
CA ALA A 13 -1.71 3.78 10.80
C ALA A 13 -2.48 4.31 9.58
N TRP A 14 -3.11 3.41 8.82
CA TRP A 14 -3.94 3.77 7.67
C TRP A 14 -5.24 4.48 8.04
N VAL A 15 -5.96 4.03 9.07
CA VAL A 15 -7.16 4.74 9.55
C VAL A 15 -6.83 6.16 9.99
N ARG A 16 -5.69 6.37 10.67
CA ARG A 16 -5.24 7.71 11.07
C ARG A 16 -4.89 8.61 9.88
N ALA A 17 -4.37 8.03 8.79
CA ALA A 17 -4.13 8.76 7.55
C ALA A 17 -5.44 9.18 6.85
N ILE A 18 -6.51 8.39 6.98
CA ILE A 18 -7.86 8.72 6.45
C ILE A 18 -8.58 9.73 7.34
N GLU A 19 -8.37 9.64 8.66
CA GLU A 19 -9.04 10.44 9.69
C GLU A 19 -8.01 11.20 10.57
N PRO A 20 -7.36 12.25 10.06
CA PRO A 20 -6.36 12.98 10.84
C PRO A 20 -7.00 13.64 12.06
N THR A 21 -6.39 13.47 13.22
CA THR A 21 -6.92 13.94 14.52
C THR A 21 -6.89 15.47 14.69
N GLY A 22 -6.19 16.19 13.82
CA GLY A 22 -6.05 17.66 13.88
C GLY A 22 -7.14 18.45 13.14
N VAL A 23 -8.13 17.79 12.52
CA VAL A 23 -9.13 18.47 11.70
C VAL A 23 -10.33 18.92 12.56
N SER A 24 -10.70 20.20 12.46
CA SER A 24 -11.79 20.80 13.25
C SER A 24 -13.17 20.18 13.01
N ALA A 25 -13.39 19.53 11.87
CA ALA A 25 -14.62 18.80 11.55
C ALA A 25 -14.29 17.56 10.70
N PRO A 26 -14.74 16.36 11.11
CA PRO A 26 -14.54 15.15 10.31
C PRO A 26 -15.23 15.24 8.94
N ASN A 27 -14.67 14.57 7.93
CA ASN A 27 -15.29 14.50 6.62
C ASN A 27 -16.69 13.82 6.75
N PRO A 28 -17.79 14.47 6.33
CA PRO A 28 -19.14 13.96 6.54
C PRO A 28 -19.44 12.66 5.75
N LEU A 29 -18.58 12.29 4.80
CA LEU A 29 -18.71 11.05 4.02
C LEU A 29 -18.20 9.82 4.78
N LEU A 30 -17.40 9.98 5.84
CA LEU A 30 -16.74 8.86 6.54
C LEU A 30 -17.72 7.81 7.07
N PRO A 31 -18.87 8.15 7.71
CA PRO A 31 -19.81 7.13 8.17
C PRO A 31 -20.35 6.25 7.04
N LYS A 32 -20.66 6.83 5.88
CA LYS A 32 -21.19 6.09 4.73
C LYS A 32 -20.10 5.30 4.01
N ALA A 33 -18.87 5.82 3.94
CA ALA A 33 -17.71 5.11 3.41
C ALA A 33 -17.41 3.84 4.23
N ARG A 34 -17.39 3.94 5.57
CA ARG A 34 -17.27 2.78 6.47
C ARG A 34 -18.38 1.76 6.24
N THR A 35 -19.60 2.20 5.98
CA THR A 35 -20.72 1.28 5.65
C THR A 35 -20.51 0.53 4.35
N LEU A 36 -19.99 1.17 3.30
CA LEU A 36 -19.65 0.46 2.06
C LEU A 36 -18.54 -0.58 2.29
N ALA A 37 -17.47 -0.20 2.99
CA ALA A 37 -16.37 -1.10 3.31
C ALA A 37 -16.86 -2.30 4.15
N ARG A 38 -17.60 -2.04 5.23
CA ARG A 38 -18.21 -3.06 6.10
C ARG A 38 -19.07 -4.06 5.34
N ASN A 39 -19.87 -3.57 4.40
CA ASN A 39 -20.76 -4.40 3.60
C ASN A 39 -20.03 -5.11 2.44
N LYS A 40 -18.69 -5.11 2.42
CA LYS A 40 -17.86 -5.72 1.38
C LYS A 40 -18.22 -5.26 -0.03
N ALA A 41 -18.62 -3.99 -0.14
CA ALA A 41 -19.01 -3.39 -1.42
C ALA A 41 -17.79 -3.07 -2.31
N VAL A 42 -16.57 -3.18 -1.79
CA VAL A 42 -15.34 -2.89 -2.53
C VAL A 42 -14.61 -4.20 -2.83
N THR A 43 -14.33 -4.45 -4.11
CA THR A 43 -13.32 -5.42 -4.53
C THR A 43 -12.01 -4.69 -4.73
N LEU A 44 -10.98 -5.05 -3.95
CA LEU A 44 -9.65 -4.43 -4.02
C LEU A 44 -8.67 -5.26 -4.82
N THR A 45 -7.78 -4.56 -5.52
CA THR A 45 -6.59 -5.12 -6.15
C THR A 45 -5.41 -4.22 -5.79
N PRO A 46 -4.68 -4.53 -4.70
CA PRO A 46 -3.50 -3.79 -4.32
C PRO A 46 -2.28 -4.24 -5.13
N GLU A 47 -1.47 -3.28 -5.52
CA GLU A 47 -0.20 -3.44 -6.23
C GLU A 47 0.84 -2.50 -5.59
N PRO A 48 2.14 -2.76 -5.73
CA PRO A 48 3.17 -1.82 -5.29
C PRO A 48 2.93 -0.41 -5.88
N GLY A 49 2.75 0.58 -5.00
CA GLY A 49 2.49 1.97 -5.36
C GLY A 49 1.09 2.27 -5.89
N ARG A 50 0.16 1.30 -5.90
CA ARG A 50 -1.19 1.52 -6.44
C ARG A 50 -2.24 0.63 -5.79
N VAL A 51 -3.44 1.19 -5.60
CA VAL A 51 -4.62 0.43 -5.19
C VAL A 51 -5.75 0.68 -6.17
N ILE A 52 -6.28 -0.39 -6.76
CA ILE A 52 -7.51 -0.36 -7.56
C ILE A 52 -8.66 -0.85 -6.70
N GLY A 53 -9.77 -0.12 -6.72
CA GLY A 53 -11.01 -0.47 -6.04
C GLY A 53 -12.20 -0.44 -6.99
N ASN A 54 -12.95 -1.53 -7.05
CA ASN A 54 -14.25 -1.58 -7.73
C ASN A 54 -15.35 -1.50 -6.65
N VAL A 55 -16.06 -0.39 -6.59
CA VAL A 55 -17.05 -0.11 -5.54
C VAL A 55 -18.45 -0.32 -6.08
N ALA A 56 -19.10 -1.41 -5.68
CA ALA A 56 -20.48 -1.71 -5.99
C ALA A 56 -21.42 -0.82 -5.17
N THR A 57 -22.30 -0.12 -5.85
CA THR A 57 -23.39 0.66 -5.25
C THR A 57 -24.72 0.29 -5.91
N ALA A 58 -25.83 0.81 -5.40
CA ALA A 58 -27.15 0.53 -5.95
C ALA A 58 -27.24 1.01 -7.41
N GLY A 59 -27.08 0.08 -8.36
CA GLY A 59 -27.25 0.30 -9.79
C GLY A 59 -25.97 0.60 -10.58
N ALA A 60 -24.78 0.64 -9.96
CA ALA A 60 -23.52 0.89 -10.67
C ALA A 60 -22.29 0.37 -9.90
N VAL A 61 -21.21 0.09 -10.64
CA VAL A 61 -19.87 -0.15 -10.10
C VAL A 61 -19.01 1.07 -10.46
N HIS A 62 -18.34 1.62 -9.45
CA HIS A 62 -17.43 2.74 -9.61
C HIS A 62 -15.98 2.29 -9.53
N HIS A 63 -15.18 2.65 -10.52
CA HIS A 63 -13.75 2.35 -10.54
C HIS A 63 -12.99 3.45 -9.82
N VAL A 64 -12.17 3.03 -8.86
CA VAL A 64 -11.30 3.87 -8.04
C VAL A 64 -9.86 3.46 -8.31
N ARG A 65 -9.00 4.45 -8.48
CA ARG A 65 -7.55 4.28 -8.56
C ARG A 65 -6.90 5.21 -7.55
N ILE A 66 -6.01 4.67 -6.74
CA ILE A 66 -5.23 5.42 -5.75
C ILE A 66 -3.77 5.09 -5.97
N ASP A 67 -3.00 6.06 -6.47
CA ASP A 67 -1.55 5.96 -6.61
C ASP A 67 -0.89 6.46 -5.31
N LEU A 68 0.06 5.66 -4.81
CA LEU A 68 0.78 5.84 -3.55
C LEU A 68 2.28 6.07 -3.86
N PRO A 69 2.93 7.06 -3.24
CA PRO A 69 4.34 7.34 -3.51
C PRO A 69 5.25 6.23 -3.00
N LEU A 70 5.96 5.48 -3.83
CA LEU A 70 6.85 4.42 -3.35
C LEU A 70 7.95 4.95 -2.41
N TRP A 71 8.45 4.07 -1.55
CA TRP A 71 9.63 4.34 -0.74
C TRP A 71 10.87 4.55 -1.60
N THR A 72 11.80 5.33 -1.08
CA THR A 72 13.11 5.45 -1.70
C THR A 72 13.85 4.12 -1.64
N VAL A 73 14.87 3.93 -2.48
CA VAL A 73 15.75 2.74 -2.40
C VAL A 73 16.34 2.57 -1.00
N ARG A 74 16.71 3.69 -0.36
CA ARG A 74 17.24 3.70 1.00
C ARG A 74 16.21 3.22 2.02
N ASP A 75 15.00 3.77 1.99
CA ASP A 75 13.96 3.41 2.95
C ASP A 75 13.50 1.97 2.74
N SER A 76 13.45 1.51 1.49
CA SER A 76 13.10 0.13 1.15
C SER A 76 14.13 -0.87 1.70
N ALA A 77 15.43 -0.59 1.50
CA ALA A 77 16.50 -1.43 2.03
C ALA A 77 16.52 -1.45 3.57
N GLU A 78 16.25 -0.31 4.21
CA GLU A 78 16.17 -0.24 5.67
C GLU A 78 14.94 -0.97 6.21
N ALA A 79 13.78 -0.85 5.54
CA ALA A 79 12.58 -1.58 5.89
C ALA A 79 12.78 -3.11 5.77
N GLU A 80 13.44 -3.58 4.71
CA GLU A 80 13.79 -4.99 4.53
C GLU A 80 14.72 -5.49 5.66
N ARG A 81 15.73 -4.71 6.01
CA ARG A 81 16.64 -5.02 7.13
C ARG A 81 15.90 -5.14 8.46
N LEU A 82 15.00 -4.20 8.76
CA LEU A 82 14.19 -4.19 9.97
C LEU A 82 13.20 -5.37 9.99
N GLN A 83 12.57 -5.65 8.86
CA GLN A 83 11.65 -6.78 8.71
C GLN A 83 12.36 -8.12 8.94
N ALA A 84 13.52 -8.33 8.33
CA ALA A 84 14.31 -9.54 8.52
C ALA A 84 14.73 -9.72 10.00
N LYS A 85 15.15 -8.64 10.66
CA LYS A 85 15.48 -8.64 12.10
C LYS A 85 14.27 -9.00 12.96
N ALA A 86 13.10 -8.42 12.68
CA ALA A 86 11.89 -8.69 13.44
C ALA A 86 11.43 -10.15 13.25
N LEU A 87 11.38 -10.65 12.02
CA LEU A 87 10.99 -12.03 11.73
C LEU A 87 11.93 -13.06 12.37
N ALA A 88 13.24 -12.77 12.47
CA ALA A 88 14.19 -13.64 13.15
C ALA A 88 13.90 -13.78 14.66
N ASN A 89 13.27 -12.78 15.28
CA ASN A 89 12.90 -12.80 16.70
C ASN A 89 11.51 -13.40 16.96
N HIS A 90 10.69 -13.56 15.92
CA HIS A 90 9.30 -14.04 16.02
C HIS A 90 9.10 -15.30 15.17
N LEU A 91 9.31 -16.46 15.79
CA LEU A 91 9.08 -17.76 15.15
C LEU A 91 7.58 -18.10 15.14
N GLY A 92 7.08 -18.62 14.00
CA GLY A 92 5.72 -19.18 13.91
C GLY A 92 4.62 -18.19 13.51
N LEU A 93 4.97 -17.01 12.99
CA LEU A 93 4.00 -16.10 12.38
C LEU A 93 3.33 -16.73 11.15
N ALA A 94 2.05 -16.45 10.95
CA ALA A 94 1.36 -16.90 9.75
C ALA A 94 1.86 -16.14 8.51
N PRO A 95 1.72 -16.70 7.30
CA PRO A 95 2.08 -15.98 6.08
C PRO A 95 1.34 -14.64 5.95
N GLY A 96 2.11 -13.56 5.82
CA GLY A 96 1.57 -12.19 5.72
C GLY A 96 1.42 -11.45 7.04
N ASP A 97 1.59 -12.13 8.18
CA ASP A 97 1.68 -11.48 9.50
C ASP A 97 3.03 -10.80 9.68
N LEU A 98 3.03 -9.70 10.43
CA LEU A 98 4.22 -9.01 10.90
C LEU A 98 4.03 -8.60 12.36
N PRO A 99 5.09 -8.65 13.19
CA PRO A 99 4.98 -8.27 14.59
C PRO A 99 4.76 -6.75 14.70
N ASP A 100 3.95 -6.32 15.67
CA ASP A 100 3.63 -4.90 15.89
C ASP A 100 4.89 -4.05 16.18
N GLU A 101 5.93 -4.64 16.78
CA GLU A 101 7.20 -3.93 17.05
C GLU A 101 7.92 -3.48 15.76
N LEU A 102 7.68 -4.15 14.63
CA LEU A 102 8.27 -3.75 13.36
C LEU A 102 7.65 -2.44 12.85
N GLU A 103 6.35 -2.22 13.04
CA GLU A 103 5.71 -0.95 12.68
C GLU A 103 6.32 0.21 13.49
N GLU A 104 6.54 -0.02 14.79
CA GLU A 104 7.19 0.94 15.66
C GLU A 104 8.64 1.22 15.24
N ASP A 105 9.41 0.19 14.92
CA ASP A 105 10.78 0.33 14.42
C ASP A 105 10.82 1.14 13.11
N LEU A 106 9.93 0.86 12.15
CA LEU A 106 9.81 1.61 10.89
C LEU A 106 9.51 3.09 11.17
N ARG A 107 8.56 3.36 12.07
CA ARG A 107 8.18 4.72 12.46
C ARG A 107 9.35 5.48 13.12
N GLN A 108 10.14 4.82 13.96
CA GLN A 108 11.34 5.41 14.58
C GLN A 108 12.41 5.76 13.54
N HIS A 109 12.51 4.99 12.46
CA HIS A 109 13.38 5.27 11.31
C HIS A 109 12.77 6.27 10.32
N LYS A 110 11.59 6.83 10.63
CA LYS A 110 10.83 7.78 9.79
C LYS A 110 10.37 7.17 8.46
N ILE A 111 10.17 5.85 8.42
CA ILE A 111 9.66 5.12 7.27
C ILE A 111 8.15 4.97 7.45
N ALA A 112 7.38 5.82 6.78
CA ALA A 112 5.92 5.81 6.89
C ALA A 112 5.29 4.70 6.03
N ILE A 113 4.52 3.80 6.65
CA ILE A 113 3.79 2.73 5.98
C ILE A 113 2.45 3.18 5.39
N ALA A 114 1.81 4.18 6.00
CA ALA A 114 0.54 4.76 5.56
C ALA A 114 0.79 6.10 4.89
N VAL A 115 -0.03 6.43 3.90
CA VAL A 115 0.08 7.67 3.12
C VAL A 115 -1.08 8.58 3.49
N CYS A 116 -0.81 9.84 3.84
CA CYS A 116 -1.87 10.79 4.14
C CYS A 116 -2.69 11.14 2.89
N LEU A 117 -3.96 11.52 3.06
CA LEU A 117 -4.87 11.79 1.92
C LEU A 117 -4.35 12.86 0.94
N ASP A 118 -3.54 13.80 1.42
CA ASP A 118 -2.93 14.89 0.65
C ASP A 118 -1.69 14.47 -0.15
N GLU A 119 -1.08 13.33 0.19
CA GLU A 119 0.07 12.75 -0.49
C GLU A 119 -0.33 11.67 -1.53
N GLN A 120 -1.62 11.32 -1.57
CA GLN A 120 -2.18 10.34 -2.50
C GLN A 120 -2.68 11.02 -3.78
N GLN A 121 -2.53 10.35 -4.91
CA GLN A 121 -3.23 10.72 -6.15
C GLN A 121 -4.40 9.75 -6.35
N ALA A 122 -5.62 10.23 -6.11
CA ALA A 122 -6.82 9.40 -6.10
C ALA A 122 -7.88 9.86 -7.10
N ASP A 123 -8.26 8.95 -8.00
CA ASP A 123 -9.26 9.15 -9.03
C ASP A 123 -10.43 8.20 -8.87
N CYS A 124 -11.61 8.67 -9.27
CA CYS A 124 -12.83 7.87 -9.30
C CYS A 124 -13.74 8.35 -10.42
N ASP A 125 -14.33 7.41 -11.16
CA ASP A 125 -15.25 7.67 -12.28
C ASP A 125 -16.62 8.25 -11.87
N CYS A 126 -16.87 8.44 -10.56
CA CYS A 126 -18.15 8.94 -10.07
C CYS A 126 -18.35 10.44 -10.35
N ARG A 127 -19.61 10.86 -10.48
CA ARG A 127 -20.00 12.26 -10.76
C ARG A 127 -19.90 13.21 -9.56
N SER A 128 -19.41 12.74 -8.41
CA SER A 128 -19.26 13.58 -7.22
C SER A 128 -18.25 14.69 -7.47
N GLN A 129 -18.51 15.90 -6.95
CA GLN A 129 -17.53 17.00 -6.95
C GLN A 129 -16.63 16.98 -5.70
N ARG A 130 -16.94 16.16 -4.68
CA ARG A 130 -16.11 16.03 -3.47
C ARG A 130 -14.92 15.10 -3.73
N ARG A 131 -13.72 15.52 -3.32
CA ARG A 131 -12.48 14.71 -3.33
C ARG A 131 -11.83 14.77 -1.94
N PRO A 132 -11.49 13.63 -1.32
CA PRO A 132 -11.86 12.28 -1.75
C PRO A 132 -13.38 12.07 -1.74
N CYS A 133 -13.89 11.33 -2.73
CA CYS A 133 -15.31 10.94 -2.76
C CYS A 133 -15.56 9.76 -1.81
N ILE A 134 -16.82 9.38 -1.65
CA ILE A 134 -17.17 8.24 -0.79
C ILE A 134 -16.53 6.92 -1.25
N HIS A 135 -16.38 6.70 -2.56
CA HIS A 135 -15.79 5.46 -3.10
C HIS A 135 -14.28 5.40 -2.83
N ILE A 136 -13.57 6.52 -2.92
CA ILE A 136 -12.15 6.62 -2.55
C ILE A 136 -11.99 6.30 -1.06
N LEU A 137 -12.80 6.93 -0.20
CA LEU A 137 -12.75 6.67 1.23
C LEU A 137 -13.10 5.21 1.57
N ALA A 138 -14.12 4.64 0.93
CA ALA A 138 -14.50 3.23 1.11
C ALA A 138 -13.35 2.29 0.70
N THR A 139 -12.70 2.57 -0.43
CA THR A 139 -11.50 1.86 -0.91
C THR A 139 -10.39 1.89 0.13
N LEU A 140 -10.11 3.05 0.73
CA LEU A 140 -9.09 3.20 1.76
C LEU A 140 -9.44 2.47 3.07
N TYR A 141 -10.70 2.45 3.49
CA TYR A 141 -11.12 1.66 4.65
C TYR A 141 -11.02 0.17 4.40
N THR A 142 -11.44 -0.31 3.23
CA THR A 142 -11.27 -1.73 2.86
C THR A 142 -9.79 -2.09 2.79
N LEU A 143 -8.93 -1.16 2.37
CA LEU A 143 -7.48 -1.38 2.37
C LEU A 143 -6.94 -1.48 3.80
N ALA A 144 -7.35 -0.58 4.70
CA ALA A 144 -6.97 -0.65 6.11
C ALA A 144 -7.40 -1.98 6.77
N GLN A 145 -8.60 -2.48 6.43
CA GLN A 145 -9.06 -3.79 6.88
C GLN A 145 -8.20 -4.93 6.31
N LEU A 146 -7.84 -4.88 5.03
CA LEU A 146 -6.98 -5.90 4.44
C LEU A 146 -5.57 -5.89 5.04
N ILE A 147 -5.07 -4.72 5.44
CA ILE A 147 -3.80 -4.56 6.16
C ILE A 147 -3.90 -5.06 7.61
N ASP A 148 -5.05 -4.88 8.28
CA ASP A 148 -5.30 -5.52 9.57
C ASP A 148 -5.22 -7.05 9.47
N GLU A 149 -5.73 -7.62 8.38
CA GLU A 149 -5.72 -9.06 8.11
C GLU A 149 -4.34 -9.57 7.63
N ARG A 150 -3.57 -8.73 6.91
CA ARG A 150 -2.27 -9.08 6.31
C ARG A 150 -1.29 -7.90 6.42
N PRO A 151 -0.65 -7.68 7.58
CA PRO A 151 0.30 -6.59 7.81
C PRO A 151 1.38 -6.40 6.74
N ALA A 152 1.90 -7.49 6.15
CA ALA A 152 2.91 -7.43 5.09
C ALA A 152 2.50 -6.58 3.90
N LEU A 153 1.19 -6.50 3.61
CA LEU A 153 0.66 -5.67 2.54
C LEU A 153 1.02 -4.18 2.69
N ALA A 154 1.11 -3.68 3.93
CA ALA A 154 1.49 -2.29 4.18
C ALA A 154 2.93 -1.99 3.73
N ILE A 155 3.82 -2.98 3.78
CA ILE A 155 5.18 -2.88 3.25
C ILE A 155 5.16 -3.04 1.74
N ASP A 156 4.49 -4.08 1.23
CA ASP A 156 4.43 -4.40 -0.21
C ASP A 156 3.89 -3.24 -1.06
N LEU A 157 2.92 -2.48 -0.53
CA LEU A 157 2.35 -1.29 -1.19
C LEU A 157 3.33 -0.13 -1.36
N ARG A 158 4.38 -0.10 -0.52
CA ARG A 158 5.32 1.03 -0.43
C ARG A 158 6.67 0.68 -1.01
N SER A 159 7.08 -0.58 -0.89
CA SER A 159 8.30 -1.08 -1.52
C SER A 159 8.15 -1.01 -3.04
N PRO A 160 9.12 -0.43 -3.76
CA PRO A 160 9.17 -0.67 -5.20
C PRO A 160 9.28 -2.19 -5.37
N THR A 161 8.44 -2.78 -6.23
CA THR A 161 8.80 -4.07 -6.80
C THR A 161 10.22 -3.85 -7.33
N ALA A 162 11.19 -4.66 -6.89
CA ALA A 162 12.42 -4.77 -7.67
C ALA A 162 11.94 -4.85 -9.11
N GLU A 163 12.38 -3.93 -9.98
CA GLU A 163 12.14 -4.10 -11.41
C GLU A 163 12.38 -5.58 -11.63
N ARG A 164 11.35 -6.32 -12.05
CA ARG A 164 11.63 -7.61 -12.65
C ARG A 164 12.46 -7.17 -13.83
N ALA A 165 13.78 -7.21 -13.69
CA ALA A 165 14.66 -7.28 -14.82
C ALA A 165 14.01 -8.38 -15.64
N GLU A 166 13.47 -8.00 -16.80
CA GLU A 166 13.13 -9.00 -17.79
C GLU A 166 14.36 -9.91 -17.84
N PRO A 167 14.21 -11.24 -17.68
CA PRO A 167 15.34 -12.13 -17.81
C PRO A 167 16.05 -11.69 -19.09
N PRO A 168 17.36 -11.40 -19.05
CA PRO A 168 18.06 -10.84 -20.19
C PRO A 168 17.71 -11.71 -21.38
N ASP A 169 17.30 -11.07 -22.47
CA ASP A 169 17.08 -11.76 -23.73
C ASP A 169 18.27 -12.70 -23.93
N PRO A 170 18.07 -14.02 -24.08
CA PRO A 170 19.18 -14.96 -24.22
C PRO A 170 20.08 -14.63 -25.41
N ASP A 171 19.60 -13.79 -26.34
CA ASP A 171 20.36 -13.28 -27.48
C ASP A 171 21.14 -11.98 -27.17
N TRP A 172 21.05 -11.43 -25.95
CA TRP A 172 21.77 -10.22 -25.53
C TRP A 172 23.00 -10.55 -24.68
N ILE A 173 24.14 -9.99 -25.07
CA ILE A 173 25.39 -10.06 -24.31
C ILE A 173 25.55 -8.74 -23.54
N PRO A 174 25.74 -8.77 -22.20
CA PRO A 174 26.01 -7.57 -21.42
C PRO A 174 27.24 -6.81 -21.95
N LEU A 175 27.20 -5.47 -21.93
CA LEU A 175 28.30 -4.64 -22.43
C LEU A 175 29.62 -4.87 -21.69
N THR A 176 29.56 -5.34 -20.45
CA THR A 176 30.71 -5.72 -19.63
C THR A 176 31.36 -7.03 -20.06
N GLU A 177 30.65 -7.87 -20.80
CA GLU A 177 31.13 -9.16 -21.32
C GLU A 177 31.58 -9.08 -22.78
N LEU A 178 31.35 -7.94 -23.44
CA LEU A 178 31.84 -7.66 -24.79
C LEU A 178 33.33 -7.30 -24.77
N ASP A 179 34.17 -8.19 -25.30
CA ASP A 179 35.56 -7.88 -25.60
C ASP A 179 35.63 -7.02 -26.87
N ALA A 180 35.74 -5.70 -26.67
CA ALA A 180 35.81 -4.72 -27.74
C ALA A 180 36.99 -4.95 -28.71
N GLN A 181 38.06 -5.63 -28.28
CA GLN A 181 39.21 -5.91 -29.15
C GLN A 181 38.94 -7.06 -30.13
N ARG A 182 38.02 -7.97 -29.79
CA ARG A 182 37.70 -9.15 -30.61
C ARG A 182 36.35 -9.06 -31.32
N PHE A 183 35.53 -8.09 -30.95
CA PHE A 183 34.15 -7.97 -31.44
C PHE A 183 34.05 -7.73 -32.96
N TYR A 184 35.04 -7.06 -33.57
CA TYR A 184 35.05 -6.77 -35.01
C TYR A 184 35.85 -7.77 -35.85
N GLY A 185 36.34 -8.87 -35.26
CA GLY A 185 37.21 -9.84 -35.92
C GLY A 185 38.65 -9.34 -36.11
N ASP A 186 39.59 -10.27 -36.25
CA ASP A 186 40.98 -9.98 -36.65
C ASP A 186 41.10 -9.79 -38.17
#